data_AF-A0A4Z1R2W0-F1
#
_entry.id   AF-A0A4Z1R2W0-F1
#
_cell.length_a   1.000
_cell.length_b   1.000
_cell.length_c   1.000
_cell.angle_alpha   90.00
_cell.angle_beta   90.00
_cell.angle_gamma   90.00
#
_symmetry.space_group_name_H-M   'P 1'
#
loop_
_entity.id
_entity.type
_entity.pdbx_description
1 polymer ?
#
loop_
_entity_poly.entity_id
_entity_poly.type
_entity_poly.pdbx_seq_one_letter_code
_entity_poly.pdbx_strand_id
1 'polypeptide(L)' 'MDLYVMPWKRDADVYGEAAGMMCDDRVLDLVVTYCADGTFSWEVVDGCDSIASSTATSAAEARRAAETAGRRAFIRAA' A
#
# COMPACT_ATOMS: atom_id res chain seq x y z
N MET A 1 2.78 -8.96 -18.18
CA MET A 1 2.23 -8.47 -16.91
C MET A 1 2.74 -7.05 -16.76
N ASP A 2 1.92 -6.08 -17.18
CA ASP A 2 2.32 -4.67 -17.15
C ASP A 2 1.84 -4.08 -15.83
N LEU A 3 2.79 -3.80 -14.93
CA LEU A 3 2.52 -3.21 -13.63
C LEU A 3 2.59 -1.68 -13.73
N TYR A 4 1.45 -1.04 -13.50
CA TYR A 4 1.36 0.41 -13.39
C TYR A 4 1.35 0.81 -11.92
N VAL A 5 2.16 1.81 -11.56
CA VAL A 5 2.23 2.34 -10.20
C VAL A 5 1.85 3.80 -10.23
N MET A 6 0.76 4.13 -9.55
CA MET A 6 0.40 5.51 -9.23
C MET A 6 1.27 5.99 -8.06
N PRO A 7 1.87 7.19 -8.16
CA PRO A 7 2.81 7.65 -7.14
C PRO A 7 2.10 7.94 -5.82
N TRP A 8 2.85 7.79 -4.72
CA TRP A 8 2.41 8.21 -3.40
C TRP A 8 2.02 9.68 -3.37
N LYS A 9 0.86 9.96 -2.78
CA LYS A 9 0.37 11.29 -2.49
C LYS A 9 -0.12 11.35 -1.06
N ARG A 10 -0.05 12.54 -0.46
CA ARG A 10 -0.70 12.79 0.81
C ARG A 10 -2.20 12.60 0.66
N ASP A 11 -2.76 11.92 1.64
CA ASP A 11 -4.17 11.60 1.69
C ASP A 11 -4.67 11.88 3.12
N ALA A 12 -5.68 12.75 3.21
CA ALA A 12 -6.24 13.21 4.46
C ALA A 12 -7.12 12.15 5.13
N ASP A 13 -7.74 11.26 4.34
CA ASP A 13 -8.69 10.26 4.83
C ASP A 13 -7.97 9.16 5.62
N VAL A 14 -6.71 8.90 5.26
CA VAL A 14 -5.84 7.92 5.94
C VAL A 14 -4.82 8.56 6.85
N TYR A 15 -4.91 9.88 7.09
CA TYR A 15 -3.97 10.65 7.90
C TYR A 15 -2.50 10.36 7.55
N GLY A 16 -2.19 10.31 6.25
CA GLY A 16 -0.89 9.84 5.78
C GLY A 16 -0.71 9.95 4.27
N GLU A 17 -0.34 8.85 3.62
CA GLU A 17 -0.09 8.78 2.19
C GLU A 17 -0.78 7.56 1.57
N ALA A 18 -1.26 7.73 0.34
CA ALA A 18 -1.82 6.65 -0.46
C ALA A 18 -1.16 6.58 -1.83
N ALA A 19 -1.06 5.38 -2.37
CA ALA A 19 -0.64 5.08 -3.74
C ALA A 19 -1.55 3.98 -4.31
N GLY A 20 -1.42 3.70 -5.60
CA GLY A 20 -2.15 2.63 -6.24
C GLY A 20 -1.24 1.78 -7.11
N MET A 21 -1.51 0.48 -7.18
CA MET A 21 -0.89 -0.43 -8.12
C MET A 21 -1.97 -1.08 -8.98
N MET A 22 -1.76 -1.13 -10.28
CA MET A 22 -2.65 -1.81 -11.21
C MET A 22 -1.86 -2.82 -12.03
N CYS A 23 -2.43 -4.01 -12.16
CA CYS A 23 -1.96 -5.04 -13.06
C CYS A 23 -3.16 -5.71 -13.72
N ASP A 24 -3.19 -5.73 -15.05
CA ASP A 24 -4.34 -6.16 -15.83
C ASP A 24 -5.62 -5.43 -15.33
N ASP A 25 -6.69 -6.14 -14.99
CA ASP A 25 -7.95 -5.55 -14.50
C ASP A 25 -8.03 -5.40 -12.97
N ARG A 26 -6.94 -5.69 -12.24
CA ARG A 26 -6.90 -5.63 -10.77
C ARG A 26 -6.16 -4.40 -10.28
N VAL A 27 -6.77 -3.69 -9.33
CA VAL A 27 -6.22 -2.50 -8.68
C VAL A 27 -6.06 -2.78 -7.19
N LEU A 28 -4.91 -2.41 -6.64
CA LEU A 28 -4.62 -2.44 -5.22
C LEU A 28 -4.35 -1.02 -4.73
N ASP A 29 -4.98 -0.65 -3.63
CA ASP A 29 -4.66 0.58 -2.92
C ASP A 29 -3.58 0.29 -1.88
N LEU A 30 -2.57 1.16 -1.85
CA LEU A 30 -1.49 1.11 -0.87
C LEU A 30 -1.68 2.27 0.08
N VAL A 31 -1.82 1.97 1.35
CA VAL A 31 -2.08 2.99 2.39
C VAL A 31 -0.93 2.99 3.37
N VAL A 32 -0.48 4.19 3.75
CA VAL A 32 0.42 4.41 4.89
C VAL A 32 -0.21 5.45 5.79
N THR A 33 -0.50 5.07 7.03
CA THR A 33 -1.09 5.94 8.05
C THR A 33 -0.05 6.25 9.12
N TYR A 34 0.02 7.51 9.54
CA TYR A 34 0.86 7.90 10.67
C TYR A 34 0.16 7.61 12.00
N CYS A 35 0.81 6.86 12.88
CA CYS A 35 0.27 6.49 14.18
C CYS A 35 0.75 7.43 15.28
N ALA A 36 -0.08 7.64 16.30
CA ALA A 36 0.22 8.54 17.42
C ALA A 36 1.45 8.12 18.27
N ASP A 37 1.83 6.84 18.20
CA ASP A 37 3.02 6.29 18.86
C ASP A 37 4.32 6.51 18.08
N GLY A 38 4.26 7.25 16.97
CA GLY A 38 5.40 7.57 16.11
C GLY A 38 5.72 6.49 15.08
N THR A 39 4.93 5.42 15.00
CA THR A 39 5.06 4.39 13.97
C THR A 39 4.22 4.74 12.72
N PHE A 40 4.40 3.94 11.67
CA PHE A 40 3.65 4.04 10.42
C PHE A 40 2.98 2.70 10.16
N SER A 41 1.65 2.63 10.23
CA SER A 41 0.92 1.47 9.75
C SER A 41 0.87 1.51 8.22
N TRP A 42 0.93 0.34 7.59
CA TRP A 42 0.73 0.23 6.15
C TRP A 42 -0.18 -0.93 5.83
N GLU A 43 -0.94 -0.76 4.75
CA GLU A 43 -1.91 -1.74 4.27
C GLU A 43 -1.88 -1.83 2.74
N VAL A 44 -2.19 -3.02 2.25
CA VAL A 44 -2.52 -3.30 0.84
C VAL A 44 -3.99 -3.69 0.83
N VAL A 45 -4.81 -2.89 0.15
CA VAL A 45 -6.25 -3.07 0.06
C VAL A 45 -6.62 -3.50 -1.35
N ASP A 46 -7.49 -4.50 -1.45
CA ASP A 46 -8.08 -4.98 -2.69
C ASP A 46 -9.59 -4.78 -2.61
N GLY A 47 -10.09 -3.73 -3.26
CA GLY A 47 -11.47 -3.29 -3.10
C GLY A 47 -11.76 -2.83 -1.67
N CYS A 48 -12.40 -3.68 -0.87
CA CYS A 48 -12.73 -3.38 0.54
C CYS A 48 -11.91 -4.22 1.54
N ASP A 49 -11.09 -5.17 1.06
CA ASP A 49 -10.40 -6.12 1.91
C ASP A 49 -8.92 -5.75 2.08
N SER A 50 -8.46 -5.70 3.34
CA SER A 50 -7.03 -5.57 3.66
C SER A 50 -6.37 -6.94 3.51
N ILE A 51 -5.55 -7.11 2.47
CA ILE A 51 -4.93 -8.39 2.11
C ILE A 51 -3.51 -8.56 2.66
N ALA A 52 -2.89 -7.46 3.09
CA ALA A 52 -1.61 -7.46 3.80
C ALA A 52 -1.47 -6.15 4.60
N SER A 53 -0.99 -6.25 5.84
CA SER A 53 -0.73 -5.08 6.67
C SER A 53 0.38 -5.34 7.68
N SER A 54 1.03 -4.27 8.14
CA SER A 54 1.97 -4.29 9.27
C SER A 54 2.29 -2.85 9.71
N THR A 55 3.30 -2.69 10.56
CA THR A 55 3.85 -1.40 11.01
C THR A 55 5.31 -1.26 10.61
N ALA A 56 5.78 -0.03 10.45
CA ALA A 56 7.17 0.33 10.18
C ALA A 56 7.60 1.54 11.01
N THR A 57 8.91 1.78 11.08
CA THR A 57 9.48 2.88 11.87
C THR A 57 9.64 4.18 11.08
N SER A 58 9.38 4.15 9.78
CA SER A 58 9.39 5.33 8.91
C SER A 58 8.42 5.20 7.73
N ALA A 59 7.93 6.34 7.22
CA ALA A 59 7.10 6.37 6.01
C ALA A 59 7.79 5.69 4.81
N ALA A 60 9.10 5.90 4.63
CA ALA A 60 9.85 5.29 3.53
C ALA A 60 9.95 3.76 3.65
N GLU A 61 10.03 3.23 4.87
CA GLU A 61 9.98 1.80 5.12
C GLU A 61 8.57 1.24 4.90
N ALA A 62 7.55 1.90 5.44
CA ALA A 62 6.14 1.55 5.25
C ALA A 62 5.76 1.46 3.77
N ARG A 63 6.09 2.49 2.98
CA ARG A 63 5.84 2.51 1.53
C ARG A 63 6.52 1.36 0.80
N ARG A 64 7.80 1.12 1.07
CA ARG A 64 8.55 0.00 0.46
C ARG A 64 7.96 -1.37 0.84
N ALA A 65 7.50 -1.52 2.08
CA ALA A 65 6.85 -2.74 2.54
C ALA A 65 5.50 -2.97 1.84
N ALA A 66 4.65 -1.94 1.77
CA ALA A 66 3.37 -1.98 1.05
C ALA A 66 3.57 -2.30 -0.43
N GLU A 67 4.50 -1.61 -1.12
CA GLU A 67 4.82 -1.87 -2.52
C GLU A 67 5.32 -3.31 -2.75
N THR A 68 6.17 -3.81 -1.84
CA THR A 68 6.67 -5.20 -1.92
C THR A 68 5.54 -6.20 -1.74
N ALA A 69 4.63 -5.96 -0.78
CA ALA A 69 3.46 -6.80 -0.55
C ALA A 69 2.48 -6.75 -1.74
N GLY A 70 2.19 -5.57 -2.30
CA GLY A 70 1.36 -5.41 -3.48
C GLY A 70 1.90 -6.16 -4.70
N ARG A 71 3.21 -6.05 -4.97
CA ARG A 71 3.85 -6.83 -6.06
C ARG A 71 3.69 -8.33 -5.86
N ARG A 72 3.84 -8.82 -4.62
CA ARG A 72 3.64 -10.26 -4.30
C ARG A 72 2.17 -10.68 -4.46
N ALA A 73 1.23 -9.81 -4.16
CA ALA A 73 -0.20 -10.10 -4.29
C ALA A 73 -0.62 -10.32 -5.75
N PHE A 74 0.01 -9.64 -6.71
CA PHE A 74 -0.21 -9.92 -8.14
C PHE A 74 0.40 -11.24 -8.60
N ILE A 75 1.61 -11.59 -8.12
CA ILE A 75 2.25 -12.88 -8.47
C ILE A 75 1.43 -14.08 -7.99
N ARG A 76 0.80 -13.99 -6.82
CA ARG A 76 0.00 -15.09 -6.25
C ARG A 76 -1.36 -15.29 -6.93
N ALA A 77 -1.82 -14.32 -7.71
CA ALA A 77 -3.13 -14.36 -8.37
C ALA A 77 -3.05 -14.79 -9.86
N ALA A 78 -1.84 -14.92 -10.40
CA ALA A 78 -1.56 -15.42 -11.75
C ALA A 78 -1.20 -16.91 -11.72
#